data_AF-A0A969HJC1-F1
#
_entry.id   AF-A0A969HJC1-F1
#
_cell.length_a   1.000
_cell.length_b   1.000
_cell.length_c   1.000
_cell.angle_alpha   90.00
_cell.angle_beta   90.00
_cell.angle_gamma   90.00
#
_symmetry.space_group_name_H-M   'P 1'
#
loop_
_entity.id
_entity.type
_entity.pdbx_description
1 polymer ?
#
loop_
_entity_poly.entity_id
_entity_poly.type
_entity_poly.pdbx_seq_one_letter_code
_entity_poly.pdbx_strand_id
1 'polypeptide(L)'
;MGLRLNSRSRRLKSGPQPQAASKFEMDDKMMLRLAQRLGGKLSVEDVVQQTSLSYQEAKRRLDKLHEQGLCMIDLDEIQDDGRIYYKF
;
A
#
# COMPACT_ATOMS: atom_id res chain seq x y z
N MET A 1 -51.11 -38.28 6.50
CA MET A 1 -51.25 -36.95 5.86
C MET A 1 -51.30 -35.89 6.94
N GLY A 2 -50.52 -34.81 6.80
CA GLY A 2 -50.64 -33.61 7.66
C GLY A 2 -49.37 -33.15 8.40
N LEU A 3 -48.28 -32.85 7.68
CA LEU A 3 -47.17 -32.05 8.21
C LEU A 3 -47.37 -30.58 7.82
N ARG A 4 -47.64 -29.70 8.79
CA ARG A 4 -47.45 -28.25 8.67
C ARG A 4 -47.15 -27.64 10.03
N LEU A 5 -45.94 -27.15 10.23
CA LEU A 5 -45.68 -26.03 11.12
C LEU A 5 -44.52 -25.20 10.56
N ASN A 6 -44.91 -24.00 10.16
CA ASN A 6 -44.11 -22.94 9.61
C ASN A 6 -43.78 -21.99 10.79
N SER A 7 -42.51 -21.90 11.18
CA SER A 7 -42.06 -20.85 12.10
C SER A 7 -40.69 -20.36 11.69
N ARG A 8 -40.75 -19.36 10.81
CA ARG A 8 -39.75 -18.31 10.64
C ARG A 8 -39.22 -17.87 12.00
N SER A 9 -37.90 -17.86 12.13
CA SER A 9 -37.07 -16.93 12.92
C SER A 9 -35.96 -17.68 13.64
N ARG A 10 -34.76 -17.64 13.04
CA ARG A 10 -33.55 -17.48 13.85
C ARG A 10 -32.47 -16.81 13.00
N ARG A 11 -32.51 -15.48 13.09
CA ARG A 11 -31.37 -14.57 13.18
C ARG A 11 -30.13 -15.04 12.40
N LEU A 12 -29.93 -14.38 11.27
CA LEU A 12 -28.63 -14.11 10.66
C LEU A 12 -27.63 -13.81 11.80
N LYS A 13 -26.78 -14.79 12.15
CA LYS A 13 -25.63 -14.56 13.00
C LYS A 13 -24.66 -13.74 12.16
N SER A 14 -24.59 -12.45 12.48
CA SER A 14 -23.51 -11.56 12.13
C SER A 14 -22.18 -12.28 12.37
N GLY A 15 -21.56 -12.77 11.30
CA GLY A 15 -20.15 -13.13 11.36
C GLY A 15 -19.37 -11.88 11.74
N PRO A 16 -18.29 -11.99 12.54
CA PRO A 16 -17.40 -10.86 12.73
C PRO A 16 -16.95 -10.45 11.33
N GLN A 17 -17.40 -9.26 10.90
CA GLN A 17 -16.80 -8.57 9.78
C GLN A 17 -15.30 -8.63 10.04
N PRO A 18 -14.48 -9.16 9.11
CA PRO A 18 -13.04 -9.00 9.26
C PRO A 18 -12.85 -7.51 9.42
N GLN A 19 -12.39 -7.11 10.60
CA GLN A 19 -11.93 -5.76 10.86
C GLN A 19 -10.98 -5.49 9.71
N ALA A 20 -11.48 -4.72 8.74
CA ALA A 20 -10.66 -4.13 7.71
C ALA A 20 -9.68 -3.34 8.53
N ALA A 21 -8.50 -3.94 8.73
CA ALA A 21 -7.36 -3.23 9.23
C ALA A 21 -7.38 -1.99 8.37
N SER A 22 -7.60 -0.85 9.01
CA SER A 22 -7.28 0.45 8.45
C SER A 22 -5.74 0.46 8.34
N LYS A 23 -5.20 -0.44 7.51
CA LYS A 23 -3.99 -0.22 6.76
C LYS A 23 -4.32 1.10 6.13
N PHE A 24 -3.65 2.15 6.58
CA PHE A 24 -3.42 3.31 5.76
C PHE A 24 -2.96 2.74 4.42
N GLU A 25 -3.91 2.51 3.51
CA GLU A 25 -3.61 2.22 2.13
C GLU A 25 -2.99 3.52 1.67
N MET A 26 -1.66 3.55 1.72
CA MET A 26 -0.88 4.66 1.22
C MET A 26 -1.28 4.74 -0.25
N ASP A 27 -2.19 5.65 -0.56
CA ASP A 27 -2.72 5.83 -1.90
C ASP A 27 -1.56 6.25 -2.80
N ASP A 28 -1.55 5.85 -4.06
CA ASP A 28 -0.47 6.20 -4.99
C ASP A 28 -0.24 7.74 -5.04
N LYS A 29 -1.28 8.52 -4.76
CA LYS A 29 -1.21 9.98 -4.55
C LYS A 29 -0.31 10.41 -3.39
N MET A 30 -0.28 9.65 -2.30
CA MET A 30 0.57 9.95 -1.15
C MET A 30 2.05 9.76 -1.48
N MET A 31 2.40 8.72 -2.24
CA MET A 31 3.77 8.51 -2.74
C MET A 31 4.20 9.64 -3.67
N LEU A 32 3.32 10.05 -4.61
CA LEU A 32 3.56 11.19 -5.50
C LEU A 32 3.73 12.52 -4.73
N ARG A 33 2.94 12.74 -3.68
CA ARG A 33 3.10 13.93 -2.81
C ARG A 33 4.41 13.90 -2.03
N LEU A 34 4.82 12.72 -1.57
CA LEU A 34 6.10 12.51 -0.91
C LEU A 34 7.27 12.78 -1.85
N ALA A 35 7.18 12.29 -3.09
CA ALA A 35 8.16 12.56 -4.15
C ALA A 35 8.29 14.05 -4.40
N GLN A 36 7.17 14.75 -4.63
CA GLN A 36 7.18 16.20 -4.84
C GLN A 36 7.78 16.97 -3.65
N ARG A 37 7.49 16.53 -2.42
CA ARG A 37 7.99 17.17 -1.21
C ARG A 37 9.50 16.99 -1.01
N LEU A 38 10.07 15.89 -1.51
CA LEU A 38 11.50 15.59 -1.44
C LEU A 38 12.27 15.99 -2.71
N GLY A 39 11.65 16.80 -3.58
CA GLY A 39 12.30 17.33 -4.79
C GLY A 39 12.23 16.41 -6.01
N GLY A 40 11.23 15.54 -6.08
CA GLY A 40 11.01 14.61 -7.19
C GLY A 40 11.79 13.30 -7.05
N LYS A 41 12.40 13.03 -5.90
CA LYS A 41 13.10 11.77 -5.64
C LYS A 41 12.71 11.13 -4.31
N LEU A 42 12.66 9.81 -4.29
CA LEU A 42 12.33 9.00 -3.13
C LEU A 42 13.22 7.78 -3.08
N SER A 43 13.86 7.54 -1.94
CA SER A 43 14.43 6.22 -1.65
C SER A 43 13.43 5.33 -0.93
N VAL A 44 13.71 4.02 -0.90
CA VAL A 44 12.93 3.08 -0.08
C VAL A 44 12.96 3.50 1.40
N GLU A 45 14.10 4.00 1.87
CA GLU A 45 14.25 4.48 3.25
C GLU A 45 13.43 5.72 3.54
N ASP A 46 13.38 6.69 2.61
CA ASP A 46 12.51 7.87 2.75
C ASP A 46 11.05 7.45 2.88
N VAL A 47 10.61 6.47 2.08
CA VAL A 47 9.26 5.92 2.20
C VAL A 47 9.07 5.23 3.55
N VAL A 48 10.02 4.43 4.03
CA VAL A 48 9.89 3.76 5.36
C VAL A 48 9.96 4.76 6.52
N GLN A 49 10.67 5.89 6.39
CA GLN A 49 10.73 6.90 7.44
C GLN A 49 9.50 7.80 7.46
N GLN A 50 8.98 8.15 6.28
CA GLN A 50 7.83 9.04 6.14
C GLN A 50 6.49 8.29 6.24
N THR A 51 6.53 6.96 6.15
CA THR A 51 5.34 6.10 6.18
C THR A 51 5.55 4.98 7.19
N SER A 52 4.47 4.42 7.74
CA SER A 52 4.58 3.25 8.63
C SER A 52 4.74 1.93 7.87
N LEU A 53 5.21 1.96 6.62
CA LEU A 53 5.41 0.76 5.80
C LEU A 53 6.74 0.08 6.12
N SER A 54 6.76 -1.24 6.05
CA SER A 54 8.01 -2.00 6.12
C SER A 54 8.81 -1.82 4.84
N TYR A 55 10.14 -1.95 4.94
CA TYR A 55 11.06 -1.83 3.81
C TYR A 55 10.64 -2.65 2.58
N GLN A 56 10.21 -3.89 2.79
CA GLN A 56 9.75 -4.77 1.71
C GLN A 56 8.47 -4.27 1.02
N GLU A 57 7.53 -3.71 1.78
CA GLU A 57 6.27 -3.18 1.27
C GLU A 57 6.50 -1.85 0.54
N ALA A 58 7.35 -0.98 1.09
CA ALA A 58 7.79 0.26 0.46
C ALA A 58 8.50 -0.01 -0.88
N LYS A 59 9.42 -1.00 -0.90
CA LYS A 59 10.09 -1.43 -2.13
C LYS A 59 9.09 -1.93 -3.17
N ARG A 60 8.16 -2.82 -2.79
CA ARG A 60 7.11 -3.31 -3.71
C ARG A 60 6.27 -2.18 -4.27
N ARG A 61 5.93 -1.18 -3.45
CA ARG A 61 5.14 -0.02 -3.87
C ARG A 61 5.91 0.85 -4.87
N LEU A 62 7.19 1.14 -4.61
CA LEU A 62 8.04 1.88 -5.54
C LEU A 62 8.25 1.12 -6.85
N ASP A 63 8.49 -0.19 -6.76
CA ASP A 63 8.64 -1.07 -7.93
C ASP A 63 7.38 -1.07 -8.80
N LYS A 64 6.19 -1.16 -8.17
CA LYS A 64 4.91 -1.06 -8.87
C LYS A 64 4.70 0.30 -9.55
N LEU A 65 5.11 1.40 -8.91
CA LEU A 65 5.04 2.75 -9.51
C LEU A 65 5.99 2.87 -10.70
N HIS A 66 7.17 2.24 -10.62
CA HIS A 66 8.11 2.17 -11.72
C HIS A 66 7.57 1.33 -12.88
N GLU A 67 6.97 0.16 -12.60
CA GLU A 67 6.29 -0.66 -13.61
C GLU A 67 5.12 0.09 -14.29
N GLN A 68 4.46 1.00 -13.56
CA GLN A 68 3.42 1.87 -14.10
C GLN A 68 3.96 3.08 -14.87
N GLY A 69 5.29 3.28 -14.92
CA GLY A 69 5.94 4.42 -15.57
C GLY A 69 5.76 5.75 -14.84
N LEU A 70 5.40 5.72 -13.55
CA LEU A 70 5.21 6.90 -12.71
C LEU A 70 6.51 7.37 -12.04
N CYS A 71 7.52 6.50 -11.97
CA CYS A 71 8.86 6.85 -11.55
C CYS A 71 9.89 6.07 -12.37
N MET A 72 11.14 6.54 -12.37
CA MET A 72 12.30 5.88 -12.94
C MET A 72 13.32 5.61 -11.85
N ILE A 73 13.97 4.46 -11.90
CA ILE A 73 15.07 4.16 -10.99
C ILE A 73 16.28 4.98 -11.46
N ASP A 74 16.75 5.88 -10.60
CA ASP A 74 17.95 6.65 -10.86
C ASP A 74 19.16 5.74 -10.55
N LEU A 75 19.63 5.03 -11.57
CA LEU A 75 20.76 4.09 -11.48
C LEU A 75 22.11 4.81 -11.32
N ASP A 76 22.16 6.11 -11.58
CA ASP A 76 23.37 6.94 -11.51
C ASP A 76 23.71 7.24 -10.03
N GLU A 77 22.72 7.60 -9.20
CA GLU A 77 22.88 7.79 -7.74
C GLU A 77 23.09 6.48 -6.94
N ILE A 78 23.01 5.29 -7.55
CA ILE A 78 23.17 3.99 -6.84
C ILE A 78 24.65 3.68 -6.54
N GLN A 79 25.58 4.33 -7.24
CA GLN A 79 27.00 3.93 -7.24
C GLN A 79 27.78 4.28 -5.96
N ASP A 80 27.32 5.21 -5.13
CA ASP A 80 28.12 5.71 -3.99
C ASP A 80 27.65 5.25 -2.60
N ASP A 81 26.35 4.97 -2.42
CA ASP A 81 25.79 4.70 -1.08
C ASP A 81 24.98 3.39 -1.01
N GLY A 82 24.85 2.66 -2.13
CA GLY A 82 24.07 1.41 -2.22
C GLY A 82 22.56 1.60 -2.05
N ARG A 83 22.09 2.85 -1.98
CA ARG A 83 20.67 3.22 -1.90
C ARG A 83 20.06 3.32 -3.30
N ILE A 84 18.84 2.81 -3.41
CA ILE A 84 18.06 2.90 -4.66
C ILE A 84 17.18 4.14 -4.57
N TYR A 85 17.43 5.11 -5.44
CA TYR A 85 16.60 6.30 -5.59
C TYR A 85 15.63 6.15 -6.76
N TYR A 86 14.39 6.52 -6.54
CA TYR A 86 13.33 6.56 -7.55
C TYR A 86 13.00 8.02 -7.83
N LYS A 87 13.15 8.43 -9.08
CA LYS A 87 12.85 9.76 -9.57
C LYS A 87 11.47 9.80 -10.23
N PHE A 88 10.64 10.76 -9.84
CA PHE A 88 9.28 10.98 -10.33
C PHE A 88 9.23 12.16 -11.29
#